data_AF-A0A832X0B0-F1
#
_entry.id   AF-A0A832X0B0-F1
#
_cell.length_a   1.000
_cell.length_b   1.000
_cell.length_c   1.000
_cell.angle_alpha   90.00
_cell.angle_beta   90.00
_cell.angle_gamma   90.00
#
_symmetry.space_group_name_H-M   'P 1'
#
loop_
_entity.id
_entity.type
_entity.pdbx_description
1 polymer ?
#
loop_
_entity_poly.entity_id
_entity_poly.type
_entity_poly.pdbx_seq_one_letter_code
_entity_poly.pdbx_strand_id
1 'polypeptide(L)'
;MVWVQVLKNDIVLGDAVLENNSSNWCYMDSENVRLKAYNVTDQRSLPMFGSLFSPKAEIIFETKRNVEDNVILELDLEEDKDEYFLGDEVIVDMELRNTGLVKAEKINLELDSDGLLVRKGCPEKIMLDKGSKKSCELRFRFPEKIKETYFVKVNVNWEDLSGEHSFSKTVEIDVDEPLTIYKNAGSEGFSGSPVYVTLSVKNTQDREVNVRLLDLLPATFSAVNNTSSEAVNNTSSESEGLNSNSSSCLSWEFVLAPEEKKTFSYCIKSGQLGAHRVPQAHAYSNLCGQPYTKSSDSENIITIYKNISYSPYSNESLTEVTLKSGADLTAYIDGNGYALMDIWVKNDALDASIFIPEGSRLLDSKKEPLKAITITKADQPPLPGTLYLMGKYYYGLEPEGAEINPYVRFSMGLDSSIRGNFPSIYSYDEDASTWTLVNSTPSENRISARITNFSVYAALAEPPAGVKLHVNLVPP
;
A
#
# COMPACT_ATOMS: atom_id res chain seq x y z
N MET A 1 62.87 -51.37 -20.55
CA MET A 1 63.43 -50.09 -20.09
C MET A 1 62.67 -48.97 -20.81
N VAL A 2 62.51 -47.81 -20.19
CA VAL A 2 61.87 -46.63 -20.82
C VAL A 2 62.81 -45.44 -20.72
N TRP A 3 62.99 -44.70 -21.81
CA TRP A 3 63.75 -43.45 -21.80
C TRP A 3 62.78 -42.29 -21.54
N VAL A 4 63.10 -41.45 -20.56
CA VAL A 4 62.27 -40.32 -20.11
C VAL A 4 63.12 -39.06 -20.12
N GLN A 5 62.61 -38.02 -20.75
CA GLN A 5 63.17 -36.67 -20.70
C GLN A 5 62.27 -35.81 -19.81
N VAL A 6 62.86 -35.10 -18.85
CA VAL A 6 62.14 -34.23 -17.92
C VAL A 6 62.43 -32.77 -18.27
N LEU A 7 61.38 -31.98 -18.45
CA LEU A 7 61.46 -30.55 -18.74
C LEU A 7 60.75 -29.73 -17.67
N LYS A 8 61.26 -28.52 -17.39
CA LYS A 8 60.61 -27.50 -16.57
C LYS A 8 60.57 -26.20 -17.37
N ASN A 9 59.37 -25.71 -17.69
CA ASN A 9 59.15 -24.53 -18.54
C ASN A 9 59.99 -24.59 -19.83
N ASP A 10 59.86 -25.70 -20.57
CA ASP A 10 60.58 -25.98 -21.83
C ASP A 10 62.12 -26.10 -21.72
N ILE A 11 62.69 -26.02 -20.52
CA ILE A 11 64.12 -26.26 -20.27
C ILE A 11 64.32 -27.72 -19.86
N VAL A 12 65.21 -28.44 -20.56
CA VAL A 12 65.56 -29.83 -20.25
C VAL A 12 66.32 -29.88 -18.92
N LEU A 13 65.71 -30.51 -17.91
CA LEU A 13 66.34 -30.76 -16.60
C LEU A 13 67.30 -31.95 -16.64
N GLY A 14 67.01 -32.90 -17.53
CA GLY A 14 67.82 -34.10 -17.76
C GLY A 14 67.01 -35.20 -18.44
N ASP A 15 67.69 -36.28 -18.80
CA ASP A 15 67.10 -37.49 -19.36
C ASP A 15 67.66 -38.75 -18.66
N ALA A 16 66.84 -39.79 -18.58
CA ALA A 16 67.24 -41.04 -17.94
C ALA A 16 66.59 -42.25 -18.59
N VAL A 17 67.32 -43.37 -18.58
CA VAL A 17 66.79 -44.69 -18.91
C VAL A 17 66.38 -45.39 -17.63
N LEU A 18 65.09 -45.70 -17.51
CA LEU A 18 64.51 -46.36 -16.33
C LEU A 18 64.29 -47.84 -16.60
N GLU A 19 64.80 -48.66 -15.69
CA GLU A 19 64.64 -50.12 -15.75
C GLU A 19 63.29 -50.56 -15.19
N ASN A 20 62.77 -51.67 -15.71
CA ASN A 20 61.49 -52.21 -15.23
C ASN A 20 61.63 -52.71 -13.80
N ASN A 21 60.77 -52.24 -12.89
CA ASN A 21 60.71 -52.67 -11.49
C ASN A 21 62.06 -52.51 -10.75
N SER A 22 62.86 -51.49 -11.12
CA SER A 22 64.08 -51.16 -10.41
C SER A 22 63.78 -50.75 -8.97
N SER A 23 64.62 -51.19 -8.03
CA SER A 23 64.59 -50.72 -6.64
C SER A 23 65.25 -49.35 -6.46
N ASN A 24 66.04 -48.89 -7.45
CA ASN A 24 66.80 -47.65 -7.37
C ASN A 24 66.02 -46.47 -7.97
N TRP A 25 66.11 -45.32 -7.30
CA TRP A 25 65.60 -44.05 -7.81
C TRP A 25 66.62 -43.38 -8.72
N CYS A 26 66.15 -42.78 -9.81
CA CYS A 26 66.92 -41.82 -10.58
C CYS A 26 66.65 -40.42 -10.04
N TYR A 27 67.70 -39.63 -9.82
CA TYR A 27 67.63 -38.27 -9.28
C TYR A 27 68.05 -37.26 -10.33
N MET A 28 67.31 -36.15 -10.40
CA MET A 28 67.57 -35.03 -11.31
C MET A 28 67.41 -33.70 -10.56
N ASP A 29 67.83 -32.60 -11.20
CA ASP A 29 67.70 -31.23 -10.65
C ASP A 29 68.30 -31.12 -9.23
N SER A 30 69.57 -31.50 -9.07
CA SER A 30 70.28 -31.49 -7.77
C SER A 30 69.52 -32.22 -6.64
N GLU A 31 68.96 -33.40 -6.95
CA GLU A 31 68.12 -34.21 -6.05
C GLU A 31 66.76 -33.59 -5.67
N ASN A 32 66.31 -32.55 -6.37
CA ASN A 32 64.97 -31.99 -6.17
C ASN A 32 63.89 -32.80 -6.89
N VAL A 33 64.27 -33.59 -7.89
CA VAL A 33 63.38 -34.48 -8.64
C VAL A 33 63.86 -35.91 -8.48
N ARG A 34 62.95 -36.86 -8.20
CA ARG A 34 63.25 -38.29 -8.31
C ARG A 34 62.17 -39.05 -9.07
N LEU A 35 62.61 -40.06 -9.82
CA LEU A 35 61.76 -40.83 -10.71
C LEU A 35 62.17 -42.31 -10.82
N LYS A 36 61.19 -43.18 -11.01
CA LYS A 36 61.36 -44.63 -11.26
C LYS A 36 60.19 -45.17 -12.08
N ALA A 37 60.42 -46.29 -12.77
CA ALA A 37 59.40 -46.93 -13.61
C ALA A 37 59.00 -48.31 -13.08
N TYR A 38 57.70 -48.60 -13.17
CA TYR A 38 57.11 -49.90 -12.89
C TYR A 38 56.35 -50.41 -14.09
N ASN A 39 56.17 -51.73 -14.14
CA ASN A 39 55.31 -52.39 -15.12
C ASN A 39 55.66 -52.00 -16.58
N VAL A 40 56.95 -51.82 -16.87
CA VAL A 40 57.45 -51.45 -18.20
C VAL A 40 57.35 -52.66 -19.13
N THR A 41 56.42 -52.61 -20.08
CA THR A 41 56.23 -53.66 -21.10
C THR A 41 56.82 -53.23 -22.45
N ASP A 42 57.55 -54.13 -23.09
CA ASP A 42 58.00 -53.99 -24.48
C ASP A 42 57.17 -54.95 -25.35
N GLN A 43 56.70 -54.49 -26.51
CA GLN A 43 55.95 -55.29 -27.47
C GLN A 43 56.70 -56.56 -27.89
N ARG A 44 58.04 -56.57 -27.85
CA ARG A 44 58.88 -57.76 -28.14
C ARG A 44 58.91 -58.79 -27.01
N SER A 45 58.57 -58.38 -25.79
CA SER A 45 58.63 -59.21 -24.57
C SER A 45 57.27 -59.83 -24.21
N LEU A 46 56.21 -59.50 -24.96
CA LEU A 46 54.87 -60.03 -24.74
C LEU A 46 54.69 -61.38 -25.46
N PRO A 47 53.96 -62.35 -24.88
CA PRO A 47 53.70 -63.66 -25.51
C PRO A 47 52.97 -63.50 -26.87
N MET A 48 52.95 -64.55 -27.70
CA MET A 48 52.56 -64.50 -29.13
C MET A 48 51.17 -63.88 -29.45
N PHE A 49 50.26 -63.78 -28.46
CA PHE A 49 48.95 -63.09 -28.56
C PHE A 49 48.91 -61.68 -27.94
N GLY A 50 50.03 -61.19 -27.41
CA GLY A 50 50.19 -59.88 -26.80
C GLY A 50 50.52 -58.75 -27.78
N SER A 51 50.63 -59.05 -29.08
CA SER A 51 50.90 -58.08 -30.15
C SER A 51 49.78 -57.04 -30.37
N LEU A 52 48.63 -57.20 -29.70
CA LEU A 52 47.49 -56.28 -29.69
C LEU A 52 47.56 -55.23 -28.55
N PHE A 53 48.52 -55.31 -27.63
CA PHE A 53 48.65 -54.37 -26.52
C PHE A 53 49.76 -53.35 -26.78
N SER A 54 49.46 -52.06 -26.59
CA SER A 54 50.46 -50.99 -26.63
C SER A 54 51.43 -51.13 -25.44
N PRO A 55 52.73 -50.83 -25.62
CA PRO A 55 53.67 -50.77 -24.52
C PRO A 55 53.18 -49.77 -23.48
N LYS A 56 53.34 -50.12 -22.20
CA LYS A 56 52.96 -49.28 -21.06
C LYS A 56 54.11 -49.20 -20.08
N ALA A 57 54.24 -48.06 -19.42
CA ALA A 57 55.13 -47.84 -18.30
C ALA A 57 54.41 -46.96 -17.28
N GLU A 58 54.43 -47.33 -16.01
CA GLU A 58 53.98 -46.48 -14.91
C GLU A 58 55.19 -45.74 -14.35
N ILE A 59 55.17 -44.41 -14.38
CA ILE A 59 56.27 -43.58 -13.89
C ILE A 59 55.81 -42.89 -12.62
N ILE A 60 56.56 -43.07 -11.53
CA ILE A 60 56.37 -42.30 -10.29
C ILE A 60 57.34 -41.12 -10.34
N PHE A 61 56.80 -39.91 -10.19
CA PHE A 61 57.54 -38.65 -10.22
C PHE A 61 57.29 -37.89 -8.91
N GLU A 62 58.37 -37.52 -8.21
CA GLU A 62 58.30 -36.79 -6.95
C GLU A 62 59.23 -35.57 -6.96
N THR A 63 58.76 -34.44 -6.42
CA THR A 63 59.52 -33.19 -6.31
C THR A 63 59.66 -32.74 -4.87
N LYS A 64 60.80 -32.15 -4.51
CA LYS A 64 60.95 -31.39 -3.25
C LYS A 64 60.13 -30.10 -3.35
N ARG A 65 59.21 -29.88 -2.39
CA ARG A 65 58.35 -28.70 -2.33
C ARG A 65 59.21 -27.49 -1.96
N ASN A 66 59.40 -26.56 -2.90
CA ASN A 66 60.02 -25.26 -2.59
C ASN A 66 58.94 -24.40 -1.92
N VAL A 67 59.04 -24.24 -0.60
CA VAL A 67 58.18 -23.33 0.15
C VAL A 67 58.92 -22.01 0.18
N GLU A 68 58.46 -21.02 -0.59
CA GLU A 68 58.74 -19.64 -0.21
C GLU A 68 57.96 -19.40 1.09
N ASP A 69 58.72 -19.16 2.16
CA ASP A 69 58.26 -18.89 3.52
C ASP A 69 57.60 -17.51 3.60
N ASN A 70 56.49 -17.32 2.89
CA ASN A 70 55.84 -16.02 2.78
C ASN A 70 54.76 -15.88 3.87
N VAL A 71 54.77 -14.74 4.56
CA VAL A 71 53.66 -14.33 5.43
C VAL A 71 52.50 -13.91 4.53
N ILE A 72 51.32 -14.52 4.74
CA ILE A 72 50.08 -14.14 4.04
C ILE A 72 49.07 -13.80 5.11
N LEU A 73 48.60 -12.56 5.08
CA LEU A 73 47.62 -12.05 6.02
C LEU A 73 46.32 -11.73 5.30
N GLU A 74 45.21 -12.03 5.96
CA GLU A 74 43.86 -11.70 5.51
C GLU A 74 43.14 -10.95 6.63
N LEU A 75 42.48 -9.84 6.29
CA LEU A 75 41.68 -9.05 7.22
C LEU A 75 40.22 -9.11 6.81
N ASP A 76 39.37 -9.40 7.78
CA ASP A 76 37.94 -9.26 7.70
C ASP A 76 37.45 -8.17 8.65
N LEU A 77 36.47 -7.40 8.18
CA LEU A 77 35.78 -6.37 8.94
C LEU A 77 34.28 -6.59 8.74
N GLU A 78 33.54 -6.69 9.84
CA GLU A 78 32.10 -6.90 9.85
C GLU A 78 31.46 -5.96 10.87
N GLU A 79 30.51 -5.16 10.42
CA GLU A 79 29.65 -4.32 11.24
C GLU A 79 28.63 -5.16 12.03
N ASP A 80 28.32 -4.75 13.26
CA ASP A 80 27.34 -5.47 14.09
C ASP A 80 25.87 -5.22 13.68
N LYS A 81 25.63 -4.21 12.84
CA LYS A 81 24.32 -3.82 12.32
C LYS A 81 24.45 -3.29 10.90
N ASP A 82 23.41 -3.52 10.10
CA ASP A 82 23.29 -2.96 8.74
C ASP A 82 23.13 -1.42 8.75
N GLU A 83 22.42 -0.88 9.74
CA GLU A 83 22.15 0.56 9.88
C GLU A 83 22.22 0.99 11.36
N TYR A 84 22.71 2.21 11.61
CA TYR A 84 22.92 2.74 12.95
C TYR A 84 22.09 4.00 13.23
N PHE A 85 21.56 4.11 14.44
CA PHE A 85 20.97 5.36 14.95
C PHE A 85 22.05 6.26 15.56
N LEU A 86 21.82 7.57 15.64
CA LEU A 86 22.83 8.51 16.19
C LEU A 86 23.19 8.26 17.66
N GLY A 87 22.30 7.64 18.42
CA GLY A 87 22.54 7.23 19.80
C GLY A 87 23.36 5.95 19.93
N ASP A 88 23.53 5.20 18.85
CA ASP A 88 24.18 3.90 18.88
C ASP A 88 25.70 4.01 19.11
N GLU A 89 26.23 2.97 19.74
CA GLU A 89 27.66 2.66 19.69
C GLU A 89 27.89 1.81 18.44
N VAL A 90 28.77 2.26 17.54
CA VAL A 90 29.15 1.52 16.34
C VAL A 90 30.16 0.47 16.73
N ILE A 91 29.90 -0.81 16.45
CA ILE A 91 30.81 -1.92 16.73
C ILE A 91 31.21 -2.58 15.41
N VAL A 92 32.52 -2.69 15.20
CA VAL A 92 33.08 -3.37 14.04
C VAL A 92 33.95 -4.51 14.54
N ASP A 93 33.56 -5.73 14.20
CA ASP A 93 34.34 -6.93 14.45
C ASP A 93 35.47 -7.03 13.43
N MET A 94 36.69 -7.03 13.94
CA MET A 94 37.91 -7.16 13.15
C MET A 94 38.51 -8.55 13.37
N GLU A 95 38.75 -9.28 12.29
CA GLU A 95 39.47 -10.55 12.34
C GLU A 95 40.65 -10.57 11.38
N LEU A 96 41.86 -10.66 11.95
CA LEU A 96 43.10 -10.80 11.19
C LEU A 96 43.58 -12.24 11.26
N ARG A 97 43.79 -12.87 10.10
CA ARG A 97 44.23 -14.26 9.95
C ARG A 97 45.61 -14.33 9.29
N ASN A 98 46.46 -15.22 9.79
CA ASN A 98 47.69 -15.60 9.09
C ASN A 98 47.44 -16.92 8.34
N THR A 99 47.15 -16.82 7.04
CA THR A 99 46.97 -17.96 6.13
C THR A 99 48.28 -18.42 5.48
N GLY A 100 49.39 -17.71 5.78
CA GLY A 100 50.74 -18.07 5.37
C GLY A 100 51.30 -19.30 6.09
N LEU A 101 52.51 -19.70 5.68
CA LEU A 101 53.18 -20.89 6.20
C LEU A 101 54.16 -20.61 7.34
N VAL A 102 54.39 -19.33 7.64
CA VAL A 102 55.32 -18.84 8.66
C VAL A 102 54.66 -17.84 9.61
N LYS A 103 55.29 -17.64 10.78
CA LYS A 103 54.83 -16.71 11.81
C LYS A 103 55.08 -15.26 11.39
N ALA A 104 54.14 -14.38 11.70
CA ALA A 104 54.25 -12.94 11.49
C ALA A 104 54.49 -12.23 12.84
N GLU A 105 55.61 -11.51 12.98
CA GLU A 105 56.05 -10.95 14.28
C GLU A 105 55.91 -9.43 14.40
N LYS A 106 55.85 -8.70 13.28
CA LYS A 106 55.82 -7.23 13.26
C LYS A 106 54.60 -6.71 12.49
N ILE A 107 53.40 -7.11 12.90
CA ILE A 107 52.18 -6.58 12.28
C ILE A 107 51.80 -5.28 13.01
N ASN A 108 51.73 -4.19 12.27
CA ASN A 108 51.22 -2.89 12.71
C ASN A 108 49.83 -2.65 12.11
N LEU A 109 48.89 -2.22 12.94
CA LEU A 109 47.53 -1.86 12.52
C LEU A 109 47.29 -0.37 12.72
N GLU A 110 46.85 0.30 11.66
CA GLU A 110 46.49 1.72 11.71
C GLU A 110 45.00 1.90 11.41
N LEU A 111 44.30 2.57 12.31
CA LEU A 111 42.88 2.80 12.24
C LEU A 111 42.58 4.22 11.77
N ASP A 112 41.86 4.34 10.66
CA ASP A 112 41.19 5.56 10.24
C ASP A 112 39.68 5.39 10.46
N SER A 113 39.10 6.35 11.18
CA SER A 113 37.72 6.31 11.66
C SER A 113 36.81 7.30 10.94
N ASP A 114 37.34 8.05 9.96
CA ASP A 114 36.62 9.08 9.20
C ASP A 114 35.85 10.11 10.07
N GLY A 115 36.39 10.39 11.26
CA GLY A 115 35.84 11.36 12.21
C GLY A 115 34.94 10.76 13.28
N LEU A 116 34.69 9.44 13.28
CA LEU A 116 34.05 8.76 14.40
C LEU A 116 34.92 8.84 15.67
N LEU A 117 34.27 8.99 16.83
CA LEU A 117 34.95 9.07 18.12
C LEU A 117 35.34 7.66 18.59
N VAL A 118 36.62 7.31 18.46
CA VAL A 118 37.15 6.00 18.85
C VAL A 118 37.04 5.79 20.37
N ARG A 119 36.28 4.77 20.78
CA ARG A 119 36.19 4.28 22.17
C ARG A 119 37.16 3.13 22.41
N LYS A 120 37.31 2.25 21.42
CA LYS A 120 38.23 1.11 21.44
C LYS A 120 38.80 0.92 20.03
N GLY A 121 40.09 1.14 19.87
CA GLY A 121 40.79 1.06 18.59
C GLY A 121 41.51 -0.28 18.37
N CYS A 122 42.27 -0.35 17.29
CA CYS A 122 43.09 -1.51 16.95
C CYS A 122 44.22 -1.70 17.99
N PRO A 123 44.67 -2.94 18.24
CA PRO A 123 45.90 -3.19 18.99
C PRO A 123 47.11 -2.72 18.17
N GLU A 124 48.02 -1.96 18.79
CA GLU A 124 49.16 -1.34 18.09
C GLU A 124 50.14 -2.35 17.48
N LYS A 125 50.36 -3.50 18.13
CA LYS A 125 51.30 -4.54 17.65
C LYS A 125 50.72 -5.92 17.84
N ILE A 126 50.69 -6.70 16.77
CA ILE A 126 50.20 -8.07 16.77
C ILE A 126 51.34 -9.02 16.34
N MET A 127 51.40 -10.17 17.01
CA MET A 127 52.11 -11.35 16.52
C MET A 127 51.08 -12.44 16.21
N LEU A 128 51.22 -13.09 15.06
CA LEU A 128 50.35 -14.18 14.62
C LEU A 128 51.17 -15.39 14.20
N ASP A 129 51.00 -16.49 14.94
CA ASP A 129 51.53 -17.79 14.55
C ASP A 129 50.88 -18.30 13.25
N LYS A 130 51.54 -19.25 12.60
CA LYS A 130 51.05 -19.90 11.39
C LYS A 130 49.63 -20.46 11.59
N GLY A 131 48.70 -20.11 10.70
CA GLY A 131 47.32 -20.60 10.74
C GLY A 131 46.51 -20.07 11.92
N SER A 132 47.06 -19.15 12.71
CA SER A 132 46.35 -18.52 13.83
C SER A 132 45.60 -17.27 13.37
N LYS A 133 44.68 -16.83 14.23
CA LYS A 133 43.88 -15.63 14.00
C LYS A 133 43.79 -14.79 15.26
N LYS A 134 43.56 -13.49 15.07
CA LYS A 134 43.32 -12.53 16.13
C LYS A 134 42.03 -11.77 15.82
N SER A 135 41.08 -11.85 16.74
CA SER A 135 39.81 -11.11 16.65
C SER A 135 39.77 -10.01 17.71
N CYS A 136 39.24 -8.84 17.36
CA CYS A 136 38.92 -7.79 18.32
C CYS A 136 37.78 -6.90 17.83
N GLU A 137 36.94 -6.48 18.76
CA GLU A 137 35.93 -5.45 18.52
C GLU A 137 36.57 -4.05 18.55
N LEU A 138 36.34 -3.29 17.48
CA LEU A 138 36.51 -1.85 17.41
C LEU A 138 35.20 -1.20 17.82
N ARG A 139 35.27 -0.12 18.61
CA ARG A 139 34.06 0.58 19.09
C ARG A 139 34.17 2.07 18.88
N PHE A 140 33.11 2.67 18.37
CA PHE A 140 33.06 4.08 18.04
C PHE A 140 31.75 4.73 18.49
N ARG A 141 31.76 6.06 18.57
CA ARG A 141 30.54 6.86 18.70
C ARG A 141 30.49 7.92 17.64
N PHE A 142 29.28 8.30 17.25
CA PHE A 142 29.09 9.42 16.35
C PHE A 142 29.61 10.73 16.99
N PRO A 143 30.34 11.56 16.23
CA PRO A 143 30.72 12.90 16.67
C PRO A 143 29.51 13.84 16.70
N GLU A 144 29.69 15.05 17.24
CA GLU A 144 28.64 16.09 17.20
C GLU A 144 28.25 16.49 15.77
N LYS A 145 29.22 16.44 14.84
CA LYS A 145 29.00 16.74 13.42
C LYS A 145 28.77 15.49 12.62
N ILE A 146 27.51 15.25 12.27
CA ILE A 146 27.07 14.01 11.64
C ILE A 146 27.21 14.07 10.12
N LYS A 147 27.72 13.00 9.52
CA LYS A 147 27.66 12.69 8.08
C LYS A 147 26.62 11.60 7.82
N GLU A 148 26.13 11.50 6.59
CA GLU A 148 25.20 10.45 6.15
C GLU A 148 25.86 9.06 6.24
N THR A 149 27.13 8.97 5.84
CA THR A 149 27.91 7.72 5.84
C THR A 149 29.31 7.98 6.40
N TYR A 150 29.86 6.99 7.12
CA TYR A 150 31.24 6.98 7.60
C TYR A 150 32.00 5.76 7.07
N PHE A 151 33.31 5.87 6.96
CA PHE A 151 34.17 4.75 6.57
C PHE A 151 35.16 4.41 7.68
N VAL A 152 35.13 3.17 8.15
CA VAL A 152 36.14 2.65 9.06
C VAL A 152 37.16 1.86 8.25
N LYS A 153 38.39 2.37 8.17
CA LYS A 153 39.47 1.76 7.41
C LYS A 153 40.57 1.29 8.33
N VAL A 154 40.95 0.02 8.19
CA VAL A 154 42.09 -0.57 8.89
C VAL A 154 43.19 -0.88 7.89
N ASN A 155 44.36 -0.28 8.10
CA ASN A 155 45.57 -0.57 7.33
C ASN A 155 46.42 -1.57 8.10
N VAL A 156 46.86 -2.63 7.42
CA VAL A 156 47.70 -3.70 7.96
C VAL A 156 49.06 -3.57 7.30
N ASN A 157 50.10 -3.34 8.09
CA ASN A 157 51.47 -3.22 7.63
C ASN A 157 52.33 -4.30 8.29
N TRP A 158 53.16 -5.02 7.54
CA TRP A 158 54.13 -5.97 8.10
C TRP A 158 55.41 -6.04 7.27
N GLU A 159 56.46 -6.59 7.87
CA GLU A 159 57.76 -6.79 7.25
C GLU A 159 58.14 -8.27 7.38
N ASP A 160 58.56 -8.89 6.28
CA ASP A 160 59.13 -10.24 6.25
C ASP A 160 60.41 -10.30 5.38
N LEU A 161 60.93 -11.51 5.12
CA LEU A 161 62.15 -11.70 4.34
C LEU A 161 62.03 -11.22 2.88
N SER A 162 60.81 -11.03 2.38
CA SER A 162 60.54 -10.53 1.03
C SER A 162 60.38 -9.00 0.98
N GLY A 163 60.27 -8.34 2.14
CA GLY A 163 60.23 -6.88 2.26
C GLY A 163 59.08 -6.38 3.12
N GLU A 164 58.76 -5.09 2.97
CA GLU A 164 57.60 -4.45 3.59
C GLU A 164 56.35 -4.67 2.73
N HIS A 165 55.24 -4.98 3.38
CA HIS A 165 53.94 -5.21 2.76
C HIS A 165 52.88 -4.41 3.46
N SER A 166 51.85 -4.02 2.71
CA SER A 166 50.68 -3.34 3.25
C SER A 166 49.43 -3.70 2.47
N PHE A 167 48.30 -3.76 3.16
CA PHE A 167 46.99 -3.71 2.55
C PHE A 167 46.00 -3.05 3.50
N SER A 168 44.80 -2.74 3.00
CA SER A 168 43.76 -2.13 3.81
C SER A 168 42.41 -2.75 3.52
N LYS A 169 41.56 -2.82 4.54
CA LYS A 169 40.14 -3.13 4.42
C LYS A 169 39.34 -1.96 4.96
N THR A 170 38.21 -1.70 4.31
CA THR A 170 37.27 -0.66 4.71
C THR A 170 35.91 -1.30 4.91
N VAL A 171 35.19 -0.83 5.91
CA VAL A 171 33.76 -1.08 6.12
C VAL A 171 33.00 0.26 6.08
N GLU A 172 31.82 0.25 5.49
CA GLU A 172 30.92 1.39 5.37
C GLU A 172 29.93 1.35 6.54
N ILE A 173 29.73 2.49 7.19
CA ILE A 173 28.83 2.63 8.34
C ILE A 173 27.71 3.59 7.93
N ASP A 174 26.54 3.02 7.67
CA ASP A 174 25.35 3.76 7.27
C ASP A 174 24.54 4.22 8.50
N VAL A 175 24.12 5.48 8.46
CA VAL A 175 23.34 6.10 9.53
C VAL A 175 21.91 6.27 9.08
N ASP A 176 20.95 5.72 9.83
CA ASP A 176 19.54 5.82 9.50
C ASP A 176 19.07 7.29 9.52
N GLU A 177 18.16 7.61 8.62
CA GLU A 177 17.68 8.97 8.43
C GLU A 177 16.90 9.42 9.68
N PRO A 178 17.31 10.53 10.33
CA PRO A 178 16.79 10.88 11.65
C PRO A 178 15.34 11.38 11.66
N LEU A 179 14.81 11.76 10.50
CA LEU A 179 13.43 12.16 10.34
C LEU A 179 12.88 11.56 9.05
N THR A 180 11.68 11.00 9.13
CA THR A 180 10.90 10.63 7.95
C THR A 180 9.76 11.63 7.75
N ILE A 181 9.62 12.15 6.53
CA ILE A 181 8.64 13.16 6.17
C ILE A 181 7.79 12.66 5.02
N TYR A 182 6.47 12.72 5.18
CA TYR A 182 5.51 12.32 4.16
C TYR A 182 4.56 13.46 3.87
N LYS A 183 4.41 13.82 2.59
CA LYS A 183 3.45 14.82 2.14
C LYS A 183 2.47 14.21 1.16
N ASN A 184 1.19 14.24 1.52
CA ASN A 184 0.12 13.79 0.65
C ASN A 184 -0.84 14.93 0.33
N ALA A 185 -1.23 15.04 -0.92
CA ALA A 185 -2.29 15.93 -1.38
C ALA A 185 -3.21 15.13 -2.30
N GLY A 186 -4.51 15.44 -2.29
CA GLY A 186 -5.43 14.82 -3.25
C GLY A 186 -4.95 15.00 -4.69
N SER A 187 -5.05 13.97 -5.52
CA SER A 187 -4.59 14.00 -6.93
C SER A 187 -5.46 14.87 -7.83
N GLU A 188 -6.69 15.17 -7.41
CA GLU A 188 -7.68 15.90 -8.19
C GLU A 188 -8.42 16.92 -7.33
N GLY A 189 -8.77 18.05 -7.94
CA GLY A 189 -9.60 19.08 -7.32
C GLY A 189 -10.38 19.87 -8.36
N PHE A 190 -11.33 20.68 -7.90
CA PHE A 190 -12.10 21.57 -8.76
C PHE A 190 -11.75 23.03 -8.47
N SER A 191 -11.79 23.87 -9.50
CA SER A 191 -11.46 25.30 -9.43
C SER A 191 -12.18 26.00 -8.27
N GLY A 192 -11.43 26.54 -7.32
CA GLY A 192 -11.97 27.23 -6.14
C GLY A 192 -12.50 26.34 -5.02
N SER A 193 -12.57 25.02 -5.21
CA SER A 193 -12.86 24.05 -4.15
C SER A 193 -11.61 23.77 -3.30
N PRO A 194 -11.76 23.48 -2.00
CA PRO A 194 -10.63 23.12 -1.14
C PRO A 194 -10.09 21.73 -1.47
N VAL A 195 -8.76 21.62 -1.53
CA VAL A 195 -7.98 20.39 -1.57
C VAL A 195 -7.27 20.24 -0.23
N TYR A 196 -7.36 19.05 0.36
CA TYR A 196 -6.74 18.74 1.65
C TYR A 196 -5.32 18.24 1.43
N VAL A 197 -4.39 18.78 2.20
CA VAL A 197 -3.00 18.34 2.27
C VAL A 197 -2.73 17.83 3.67
N THR A 198 -2.08 16.67 3.75
CA THR A 198 -1.59 16.10 4.99
C THR A 198 -0.07 16.00 4.95
N LEU A 199 0.57 16.41 6.04
CA LEU A 199 2.00 16.43 6.20
C LEU A 199 2.34 15.73 7.51
N SER A 200 3.13 14.67 7.44
CA SER A 200 3.55 13.90 8.61
C SER A 200 5.06 13.95 8.77
N VAL A 201 5.51 14.15 10.00
CA VAL A 201 6.93 14.01 10.37
C VAL A 201 7.02 12.99 11.49
N LYS A 202 7.90 12.00 11.34
CA LYS A 202 8.21 11.02 12.38
C LYS A 202 9.68 11.13 12.77
N ASN A 203 9.92 11.10 14.07
CA ASN A 203 11.24 10.92 14.66
C ASN A 203 11.57 9.43 14.70
N THR A 204 12.67 9.02 14.07
CA THR A 204 13.19 7.64 14.08
C THR A 204 14.33 7.47 15.07
N GLN A 205 14.69 8.53 15.79
CA GLN A 205 15.76 8.52 16.76
C GLN A 205 15.25 8.10 18.14
N ASP A 206 16.16 7.61 18.96
CA ASP A 206 15.94 7.21 20.36
C ASP A 206 15.89 8.40 21.35
N ARG A 207 15.93 9.63 20.84
CA ARG A 207 15.96 10.87 21.62
C ARG A 207 14.98 11.91 21.09
N GLU A 208 14.70 12.93 21.89
CA GLU A 208 13.86 14.05 21.47
C GLU A 208 14.54 14.92 20.41
N VAL A 209 13.74 15.41 19.46
CA VAL A 209 14.24 16.22 18.34
C VAL A 209 13.38 17.48 18.17
N ASN A 210 14.04 18.65 18.14
CA ASN A 210 13.41 19.92 17.80
C ASN A 210 13.25 20.03 16.28
N VAL A 211 12.02 20.15 15.80
CA VAL A 211 11.71 20.20 14.37
C VAL A 211 11.07 21.53 14.00
N ARG A 212 11.63 22.17 12.98
CA ARG A 212 11.01 23.27 12.24
C ARG A 212 10.58 22.75 10.87
N LEU A 213 9.29 22.63 10.67
CA LEU A 213 8.68 22.12 9.45
C LEU A 213 8.19 23.28 8.58
N LEU A 214 8.70 23.36 7.35
CA LEU A 214 8.29 24.33 6.35
C LEU A 214 7.57 23.62 5.20
N ASP A 215 6.49 24.22 4.72
CA ASP A 215 5.80 23.74 3.54
C ASP A 215 5.41 24.88 2.61
N LEU A 216 5.62 24.68 1.32
CA LEU A 216 5.26 25.64 0.27
C LEU A 216 3.99 25.20 -0.44
N LEU A 217 3.09 26.16 -0.64
CA LEU A 217 1.92 25.93 -1.47
C LEU A 217 2.32 25.83 -2.94
N PRO A 218 1.63 25.01 -3.76
CA PRO A 218 1.79 25.08 -5.21
C PRO A 218 1.55 26.50 -5.72
N ALA A 219 2.26 26.94 -6.77
CA ALA A 219 2.35 28.34 -7.19
C ALA A 219 1.01 29.07 -7.48
N THR A 220 -0.08 28.32 -7.68
CA THR A 220 -1.42 28.86 -8.01
C THR A 220 -2.42 28.70 -6.87
N PHE A 221 -1.99 28.09 -5.76
CA PHE A 221 -2.84 27.75 -4.62
C PHE A 221 -2.71 28.77 -3.49
N SER A 222 -3.78 28.92 -2.73
CA SER A 222 -3.88 29.73 -1.52
C SER A 222 -4.44 28.90 -0.37
N ALA A 223 -3.95 29.13 0.85
CA ALA A 223 -4.48 28.45 2.04
C ALA A 223 -5.93 28.91 2.32
N VAL A 224 -6.78 27.96 2.74
CA VAL A 224 -8.17 28.23 3.12
C VAL A 224 -8.23 28.32 4.64
N ASN A 225 -8.41 29.54 5.18
CA ASN A 225 -8.50 29.89 6.60
C ASN A 225 -7.37 29.32 7.49
N ASN A 226 -6.27 30.07 7.62
CA ASN A 226 -5.33 29.86 8.73
C ASN A 226 -5.94 30.41 10.04
N THR A 227 -6.78 29.64 10.71
CA THR A 227 -6.98 29.79 12.15
C THR A 227 -6.00 28.88 12.87
N SER A 228 -4.74 29.32 12.91
CA SER A 228 -3.78 28.90 13.94
C SER A 228 -3.14 30.15 14.54
N SER A 229 -3.99 31.03 15.06
CA SER A 229 -3.60 32.00 16.09
C SER A 229 -3.63 31.28 17.44
N GLU A 230 -2.62 30.45 17.70
CA GLU A 230 -2.07 30.27 19.04
C GLU A 230 -0.66 30.91 19.03
N ALA A 231 -0.63 32.20 18.68
CA ALA A 231 0.50 33.06 18.99
C ALA A 231 0.13 33.81 20.26
N VAL A 232 0.85 33.46 21.32
CA VAL A 232 0.85 34.08 22.64
C VAL A 232 0.92 35.61 22.50
N ASN A 233 -0.03 36.29 23.16
CA ASN A 233 -0.02 37.74 23.35
C ASN A 233 1.30 38.20 23.97
N ASN A 234 1.86 39.27 23.39
CA ASN A 234 2.61 40.38 24.00
C ASN A 234 3.93 40.67 23.27
N THR A 235 3.96 41.65 22.36
CA THR A 235 4.38 43.04 22.65
C THR A 235 4.50 43.84 21.34
N SER A 236 4.03 45.07 21.41
CA SER A 236 4.04 46.14 20.42
C SER A 236 5.45 46.61 20.02
N SER A 237 5.68 46.85 18.73
CA SER A 237 6.29 48.12 18.28
C SER A 237 6.09 48.30 16.77
N GLU A 238 5.80 49.55 16.42
CA GLU A 238 5.48 50.06 15.10
C GLU A 238 6.66 49.98 14.14
N SER A 239 6.41 49.59 12.89
CA SER A 239 7.02 50.24 11.72
C SER A 239 6.15 50.02 10.48
N GLU A 240 5.78 51.13 9.86
CA GLU A 240 5.04 51.19 8.61
C GLU A 240 5.88 50.67 7.44
N GLY A 241 5.18 50.04 6.49
CA GLY A 241 5.53 50.09 5.08
C GLY A 241 6.37 48.93 4.54
N LEU A 242 5.69 47.86 4.09
CA LEU A 242 6.05 47.12 2.87
C LEU A 242 4.93 46.16 2.45
N ASN A 243 4.30 46.52 1.33
CA ASN A 243 3.69 45.69 0.28
C ASN A 243 2.98 44.38 0.65
N SER A 244 1.71 44.32 0.21
CA SER A 244 0.99 43.09 -0.09
C SER A 244 1.87 42.05 -0.82
N ASN A 245 2.33 41.02 -0.12
CA ASN A 245 2.79 39.77 -0.71
C ASN A 245 2.49 38.63 0.27
N SER A 246 1.56 37.79 -0.15
CA SER A 246 1.10 36.56 0.48
C SER A 246 2.26 35.67 0.94
N SER A 247 2.36 35.36 2.24
CA SER A 247 3.24 34.29 2.70
C SER A 247 2.65 32.94 2.29
N SER A 248 3.06 32.42 1.13
CA SER A 248 2.73 31.08 0.59
C SER A 248 3.50 29.94 1.28
N CYS A 249 4.08 30.20 2.44
CA CYS A 249 4.90 29.29 3.23
C CYS A 249 4.24 29.06 4.59
N LEU A 250 3.97 27.79 4.91
CA LEU A 250 3.47 27.34 6.20
C LEU A 250 4.66 26.88 7.06
N SER A 251 4.67 27.24 8.34
CA SER A 251 5.75 26.91 9.27
C SER A 251 5.20 26.39 10.59
N TRP A 252 5.78 25.31 11.09
CA TRP A 252 5.49 24.78 12.42
C TRP A 252 6.80 24.50 13.16
N GLU A 253 6.82 24.78 14.45
CA GLU A 253 7.92 24.43 15.35
C GLU A 253 7.39 23.57 16.49
N PHE A 254 8.02 22.42 16.71
CA PHE A 254 7.59 21.47 17.73
C PHE A 254 8.73 20.52 18.11
N VAL A 255 8.57 19.83 19.23
CA VAL A 255 9.45 18.76 19.68
C VAL A 255 8.76 17.43 19.40
N LEU A 256 9.53 16.45 18.92
CA LEU A 256 9.09 15.06 18.81
C LEU A 256 9.85 14.21 19.81
N ALA A 257 9.14 13.43 20.63
CA ALA A 257 9.70 12.37 21.45
C ALA A 257 10.26 11.23 20.57
N PRO A 258 11.07 10.32 21.14
CA PRO A 258 11.52 9.13 20.41
C PRO A 258 10.35 8.36 19.79
N GLU A 259 10.50 7.96 18.53
CA GLU A 259 9.45 7.29 17.74
C GLU A 259 8.13 8.07 17.52
N GLU A 260 8.02 9.31 18.01
CA GLU A 260 6.81 10.10 17.87
C GLU A 260 6.59 10.53 16.42
N LYS A 261 5.33 10.42 15.96
CA LYS A 261 4.86 10.94 14.68
C LYS A 261 3.83 12.02 14.91
N LYS A 262 4.03 13.18 14.28
CA LYS A 262 3.07 14.28 14.28
C LYS A 262 2.57 14.56 12.87
N THR A 263 1.26 14.76 12.75
CA THR A 263 0.59 14.98 11.48
C THR A 263 -0.15 16.31 11.49
N PHE A 264 0.07 17.11 10.46
CA PHE A 264 -0.59 18.37 10.20
C PHE A 264 -1.48 18.23 8.98
N SER A 265 -2.67 18.84 9.04
CA SER A 265 -3.61 18.87 7.93
C SER A 265 -4.01 20.30 7.65
N TYR A 266 -3.98 20.71 6.39
CA TYR A 266 -4.40 22.05 5.97
C TYR A 266 -5.11 22.01 4.62
N CYS A 267 -5.88 23.04 4.32
CA CYS A 267 -6.66 23.15 3.09
C CYS A 267 -6.08 24.21 2.17
N ILE A 268 -6.01 23.91 0.88
CA ILE A 268 -5.58 24.83 -0.16
C ILE A 268 -6.61 24.90 -1.27
N LYS A 269 -6.70 26.03 -1.98
CA LYS A 269 -7.57 26.18 -3.15
C LYS A 269 -6.84 26.91 -4.26
N SER A 270 -7.11 26.53 -5.51
CA SER A 270 -6.66 27.24 -6.71
C SER A 270 -7.82 27.45 -7.65
N GLY A 271 -7.89 28.63 -8.27
CA GLY A 271 -8.81 28.89 -9.37
C GLY A 271 -8.26 28.44 -10.72
N GLN A 272 -6.96 28.19 -10.82
CA GLN A 272 -6.27 27.93 -12.07
C GLN A 272 -6.38 26.47 -12.47
N LEU A 273 -6.83 26.22 -13.70
CA LEU A 273 -7.02 24.88 -14.24
C LEU A 273 -5.69 24.23 -14.64
N GLY A 274 -5.68 22.91 -14.72
CA GLY A 274 -4.56 22.11 -15.19
C GLY A 274 -3.82 21.39 -14.07
N ALA A 275 -2.72 20.73 -14.45
CA ALA A 275 -1.86 20.00 -13.53
C ALA A 275 -0.92 20.95 -12.78
N HIS A 276 -0.89 20.84 -11.45
CA HIS A 276 -0.02 21.64 -10.60
C HIS A 276 0.88 20.72 -9.78
N ARG A 277 2.19 20.94 -9.85
CA ARG A 277 3.16 20.20 -9.05
C ARG A 277 3.06 20.61 -7.60
N VAL A 278 2.99 19.63 -6.71
CA VAL A 278 3.07 19.86 -5.26
C VAL A 278 4.53 20.02 -4.86
N PRO A 279 4.94 21.16 -4.27
CA PRO A 279 6.30 21.31 -3.75
C PRO A 279 6.56 20.32 -2.61
N GLN A 280 7.80 19.88 -2.45
CA GLN A 280 8.19 19.11 -1.27
C GLN A 280 8.09 19.97 -0.01
N ALA A 281 7.69 19.36 1.10
CA ALA A 281 7.85 19.95 2.42
C ALA A 281 9.28 19.70 2.92
N HIS A 282 9.79 20.61 3.76
CA HIS A 282 11.13 20.54 4.31
C HIS A 282 11.07 20.56 5.84
N ALA A 283 11.66 19.56 6.50
CA ALA A 283 11.91 19.63 7.93
C ALA A 283 13.37 20.01 8.18
N TYR A 284 13.55 20.93 9.11
CA TYR A 284 14.83 21.34 9.64
C TYR A 284 14.90 20.91 11.08
N SER A 285 16.02 20.33 11.46
CA SER A 285 16.27 19.97 12.85
C SER A 285 17.69 20.33 13.23
N ASN A 286 17.90 20.63 14.51
CA ASN A 286 19.24 20.72 15.05
C ASN A 286 19.59 19.38 15.74
N LEU A 287 20.38 18.56 15.06
CA LEU A 287 20.88 17.30 15.58
C LEU A 287 22.30 17.54 16.10
N CYS A 288 22.49 17.56 17.42
CA CYS A 288 23.80 17.76 18.06
C CYS A 288 24.55 19.04 17.65
N GLY A 289 23.86 20.14 17.33
CA GLY A 289 24.51 21.37 16.88
C GLY A 289 24.75 21.45 15.37
N GLN A 290 24.31 20.46 14.59
CA GLN A 290 24.29 20.52 13.13
C GLN A 290 22.87 20.72 12.57
N PRO A 291 22.71 21.61 11.58
CA PRO A 291 21.46 21.76 10.86
C PRO A 291 21.27 20.53 9.95
N TYR A 292 20.29 19.71 10.28
CA TYR A 292 19.80 18.64 9.43
C TYR A 292 18.61 19.14 8.61
N THR A 293 18.57 18.79 7.33
CA THR A 293 17.45 19.12 6.43
C THR A 293 16.99 17.86 5.72
N LYS A 294 15.68 17.62 5.73
CA LYS A 294 15.07 16.54 4.97
C LYS A 294 13.87 17.07 4.21
N SER A 295 13.67 16.56 3.00
CA SER A 295 12.51 16.86 2.16
C SER A 295 11.58 15.66 2.06
N SER A 296 10.27 15.91 1.99
CA SER A 296 9.28 14.88 1.68
C SER A 296 9.48 14.29 0.28
N ASP A 297 9.01 13.07 0.07
CA ASP A 297 8.96 12.29 -1.16
C ASP A 297 8.05 12.84 -2.29
N SER A 298 7.59 14.10 -2.22
CA SER A 298 6.47 14.55 -3.06
C SER A 298 6.79 14.63 -4.57
N GLU A 299 6.25 13.66 -5.33
CA GLU A 299 6.02 13.74 -6.78
C GLU A 299 4.56 14.08 -7.14
N ASN A 300 3.76 14.46 -6.14
CA ASN A 300 2.33 14.60 -6.31
C ASN A 300 1.98 15.72 -7.30
N ILE A 301 1.02 15.41 -8.17
CA ILE A 301 0.40 16.36 -9.09
C ILE A 301 -1.07 16.49 -8.67
N ILE A 302 -1.51 17.73 -8.44
CA ILE A 302 -2.93 18.04 -8.26
C ILE A 302 -3.46 18.54 -9.60
N THR A 303 -4.38 17.81 -10.20
CA THR A 303 -5.07 18.29 -11.40
C THR A 303 -6.32 19.05 -11.01
N ILE A 304 -6.33 20.36 -11.31
CA ILE A 304 -7.49 21.22 -11.09
C ILE A 304 -8.34 21.24 -12.34
N TYR A 305 -9.50 20.62 -12.23
CA TYR A 305 -10.51 20.66 -13.26
C TYR A 305 -11.35 21.92 -13.13
N LYS A 306 -11.96 22.33 -14.24
CA LYS A 306 -12.98 23.37 -14.21
C LYS A 306 -14.06 22.90 -13.24
N ASN A 307 -14.54 23.80 -12.38
CA ASN A 307 -15.78 23.51 -11.66
C ASN A 307 -16.81 23.08 -12.71
N ILE A 308 -17.30 21.87 -12.56
CA ILE A 308 -18.46 21.44 -13.31
C ILE A 308 -19.60 22.19 -12.63
N SER A 309 -19.89 23.38 -13.12
CA SER A 309 -21.17 23.99 -12.84
C SER A 309 -22.18 23.04 -13.46
N TYR A 310 -22.91 22.32 -12.62
CA TYR A 310 -24.27 21.98 -12.97
C TYR A 310 -24.97 23.34 -13.14
N SER A 311 -24.97 23.89 -14.36
CA SER A 311 -26.22 24.46 -14.81
C SER A 311 -27.24 23.37 -14.52
N PRO A 312 -28.33 23.62 -13.79
CA PRO A 312 -29.44 22.67 -13.80
C PRO A 312 -29.64 22.33 -15.27
N TYR A 313 -29.32 21.08 -15.61
CA TYR A 313 -29.29 20.64 -16.98
C TYR A 313 -30.75 20.61 -17.37
N SER A 314 -31.23 21.67 -18.02
CA SER A 314 -32.51 21.69 -18.68
C SER A 314 -32.36 20.91 -20.00
N ASN A 315 -32.05 19.61 -19.91
CA ASN A 315 -32.84 18.70 -20.73
C ASN A 315 -34.02 18.32 -19.86
N GLU A 316 -35.19 18.59 -20.41
CA GLU A 316 -36.37 17.78 -20.19
C GLU A 316 -36.10 16.33 -20.65
N SER A 317 -35.18 15.61 -20.01
CA SER A 317 -35.25 14.15 -19.98
C SER A 317 -35.98 13.84 -18.69
N LEU A 318 -37.31 13.93 -18.76
CA LEU A 318 -38.20 13.47 -17.71
C LEU A 318 -37.83 12.02 -17.39
N THR A 319 -37.05 11.77 -16.34
CA THR A 319 -36.88 10.42 -15.78
C THR A 319 -38.14 10.01 -15.03
N GLU A 320 -38.98 10.99 -14.70
CA GLU A 320 -40.25 10.84 -14.03
C GLU A 320 -41.25 11.88 -14.56
N VAL A 321 -42.50 11.49 -14.77
CA VAL A 321 -43.60 12.40 -15.08
C VAL A 321 -44.74 12.23 -14.07
N THR A 322 -45.34 13.35 -13.65
CA THR A 322 -46.57 13.34 -12.86
C THR A 322 -47.74 13.77 -13.72
N LEU A 323 -48.72 12.88 -13.84
CA LEU A 323 -49.94 13.03 -14.62
C LEU A 323 -51.15 13.05 -13.69
N LYS A 324 -52.18 13.80 -14.09
CA LYS A 324 -53.48 13.73 -13.43
C LYS A 324 -54.19 12.44 -13.85
N SER A 325 -54.99 11.88 -12.95
CA SER A 325 -55.94 10.81 -13.26
C SER A 325 -56.74 11.12 -14.53
N GLY A 326 -56.77 10.18 -15.49
CA GLY A 326 -57.43 10.32 -16.79
C GLY A 326 -56.63 11.06 -17.87
N ALA A 327 -55.41 11.51 -17.58
CA ALA A 327 -54.53 12.11 -18.59
C ALA A 327 -53.98 11.07 -19.58
N ASP A 328 -53.66 11.53 -20.78
CA ASP A 328 -53.10 10.71 -21.85
C ASP A 328 -51.68 10.22 -21.50
N LEU A 329 -51.48 8.90 -21.59
CA LEU A 329 -50.23 8.18 -21.33
C LEU A 329 -49.45 7.88 -22.61
N THR A 330 -50.03 8.11 -23.78
CA THR A 330 -49.48 7.67 -25.07
C THR A 330 -48.07 8.22 -25.34
N ALA A 331 -47.74 9.40 -24.83
CA ALA A 331 -46.41 10.00 -24.97
C ALA A 331 -45.32 9.34 -24.10
N TYR A 332 -45.71 8.52 -23.12
CA TYR A 332 -44.85 7.94 -22.09
C TYR A 332 -44.79 6.41 -22.15
N ILE A 333 -45.47 5.81 -23.12
CA ILE A 333 -45.54 4.37 -23.33
C ILE A 333 -45.17 4.06 -24.79
N ASP A 334 -44.32 3.06 -25.01
CA ASP A 334 -43.91 2.65 -26.36
C ASP A 334 -45.00 1.83 -27.09
N GLY A 335 -44.78 1.54 -28.37
CA GLY A 335 -45.73 0.76 -29.18
C GLY A 335 -45.96 -0.69 -28.71
N ASN A 336 -45.15 -1.21 -27.80
CA ASN A 336 -45.29 -2.54 -27.20
C ASN A 336 -45.91 -2.51 -25.78
N GLY A 337 -46.25 -1.32 -25.29
CA GLY A 337 -46.86 -1.09 -23.99
C GLY A 337 -45.87 -0.88 -22.84
N TYR A 338 -44.59 -0.64 -23.10
CA TYR A 338 -43.59 -0.39 -22.04
C TYR A 338 -43.50 1.09 -21.66
N ALA A 339 -43.54 1.38 -20.36
CA ALA A 339 -43.30 2.71 -19.83
C ALA A 339 -41.86 3.16 -20.14
N LEU A 340 -41.72 4.35 -20.74
CA LEU A 340 -40.45 4.93 -21.17
C LEU A 340 -39.69 5.66 -20.04
N MET A 341 -40.36 5.88 -18.90
CA MET A 341 -39.85 6.57 -17.71
C MET A 341 -40.73 6.22 -16.50
N ASP A 342 -40.38 6.70 -15.30
CA ASP A 342 -41.24 6.57 -14.13
C ASP A 342 -42.50 7.45 -14.28
N ILE A 343 -43.69 6.93 -13.98
CA ILE A 343 -44.95 7.67 -14.14
C ILE A 343 -45.72 7.66 -12.82
N TRP A 344 -46.08 8.85 -12.34
CA TRP A 344 -47.07 9.04 -11.27
C TRP A 344 -48.40 9.45 -11.86
N VAL A 345 -49.44 8.68 -11.61
CA VAL A 345 -50.82 9.08 -11.88
C VAL A 345 -51.46 9.47 -10.55
N LYS A 346 -51.81 10.74 -10.39
CA LYS A 346 -52.36 11.27 -9.12
C LYS A 346 -53.81 11.73 -9.26
N ASN A 347 -54.59 11.44 -8.23
CA ASN A 347 -55.87 12.09 -7.98
C ASN A 347 -55.80 12.77 -6.61
N ASP A 348 -55.42 14.04 -6.61
CA ASP A 348 -55.25 14.83 -5.38
C ASP A 348 -56.57 14.98 -4.59
N ALA A 349 -57.71 15.01 -5.28
CA ALA A 349 -59.02 15.12 -4.65
C ALA A 349 -59.40 13.86 -3.86
N LEU A 350 -58.91 12.70 -4.29
CA LEU A 350 -59.09 11.42 -3.60
C LEU A 350 -57.89 11.03 -2.73
N ASP A 351 -56.83 11.85 -2.68
CA ASP A 351 -55.59 11.55 -1.95
C ASP A 351 -54.96 10.20 -2.35
N ALA A 352 -55.03 9.88 -3.65
CA ALA A 352 -54.61 8.59 -4.21
C ALA A 352 -53.64 8.75 -5.38
N SER A 353 -52.75 7.77 -5.53
CA SER A 353 -51.73 7.78 -6.56
C SER A 353 -51.33 6.38 -7.00
N ILE A 354 -51.02 6.20 -8.28
CA ILE A 354 -50.36 5.02 -8.83
C ILE A 354 -48.96 5.42 -9.29
N PHE A 355 -47.96 4.67 -8.85
CA PHE A 355 -46.59 4.75 -9.35
C PHE A 355 -46.29 3.58 -10.28
N ILE A 356 -45.79 3.90 -11.46
CA ILE A 356 -45.45 2.97 -12.53
C ILE A 356 -43.94 3.11 -12.75
N PRO A 357 -43.14 2.08 -12.42
CA PRO A 357 -41.72 2.08 -12.73
C PRO A 357 -41.46 2.07 -14.24
N GLU A 358 -40.37 2.71 -14.68
CA GLU A 358 -39.82 2.57 -16.03
C GLU A 358 -39.70 1.08 -16.43
N GLY A 359 -40.01 0.77 -17.69
CA GLY A 359 -39.97 -0.60 -18.22
C GLY A 359 -41.12 -1.49 -17.77
N SER A 360 -42.09 -0.98 -17.00
CA SER A 360 -43.33 -1.71 -16.71
C SER A 360 -44.17 -1.82 -17.98
N ARG A 361 -44.72 -3.02 -18.24
CA ARG A 361 -45.62 -3.27 -19.36
C ARG A 361 -47.07 -3.03 -18.94
N LEU A 362 -47.78 -2.19 -19.70
CA LEU A 362 -49.15 -1.73 -19.47
C LEU A 362 -49.97 -1.91 -20.75
N LEU A 363 -50.85 -2.90 -20.76
CA LEU A 363 -51.75 -3.16 -21.88
C LEU A 363 -53.21 -3.06 -21.44
N ASP A 364 -54.10 -2.68 -22.35
CA ASP A 364 -55.55 -2.74 -22.14
C ASP A 364 -56.11 -4.15 -22.39
N SER A 365 -57.43 -4.31 -22.25
CA SER A 365 -58.11 -5.59 -22.47
C SER A 365 -58.02 -6.11 -23.91
N LYS A 366 -57.67 -5.26 -24.89
CA LYS A 366 -57.44 -5.61 -26.29
C LYS A 366 -55.96 -5.92 -26.60
N LYS A 367 -55.09 -5.90 -25.60
CA LYS A 367 -53.63 -6.05 -25.72
C LYS A 367 -52.95 -4.89 -26.46
N GLU A 368 -53.59 -3.72 -26.49
CA GLU A 368 -52.99 -2.48 -26.99
C GLU A 368 -52.32 -1.71 -25.84
N PRO A 369 -51.30 -0.85 -26.12
CA PRO A 369 -50.71 0.03 -25.12
C PRO A 369 -51.76 0.87 -24.40
N LEU A 370 -51.67 0.90 -23.08
CA LEU A 370 -52.63 1.61 -22.24
C LEU A 370 -52.61 3.12 -22.50
N LYS A 371 -53.79 3.74 -22.74
CA LYS A 371 -53.87 5.16 -23.11
C LYS A 371 -54.08 6.11 -21.94
N ALA A 372 -54.71 5.67 -20.87
CA ALA A 372 -54.96 6.47 -19.69
C ALA A 372 -55.19 5.55 -18.49
N ILE A 373 -54.95 6.07 -17.30
CA ILE A 373 -55.32 5.43 -16.03
C ILE A 373 -56.20 6.40 -15.27
N THR A 374 -57.36 5.94 -14.84
CA THR A 374 -58.31 6.75 -14.07
C THR A 374 -58.45 6.17 -12.68
N ILE A 375 -58.32 7.03 -11.67
CA ILE A 375 -58.62 6.76 -10.27
C ILE A 375 -59.92 7.50 -9.96
N THR A 376 -61.00 6.76 -9.76
CA THR A 376 -62.32 7.31 -9.43
C THR A 376 -62.73 6.90 -8.02
N LYS A 377 -63.72 7.63 -7.47
CA LYS A 377 -64.43 7.15 -6.28
C LYS A 377 -65.42 6.10 -6.75
N ALA A 378 -65.27 4.88 -6.27
CA ALA A 378 -66.21 3.79 -6.53
C ALA A 378 -67.41 3.86 -5.59
N ASP A 379 -68.51 3.22 -6.01
CA ASP A 379 -69.64 2.93 -5.14
C ASP A 379 -69.19 2.01 -3.99
N GLN A 380 -69.87 2.09 -2.85
CA GLN A 380 -69.55 1.32 -1.66
C GLN A 380 -69.99 -0.13 -1.83
N PRO A 381 -69.07 -1.08 -2.10
CA PRO A 381 -69.44 -2.48 -2.23
C PRO A 381 -69.76 -3.06 -0.84
N PRO A 382 -70.57 -4.13 -0.76
CA PRO A 382 -70.85 -4.78 0.51
C PRO A 382 -69.55 -5.26 1.17
N LEU A 383 -69.34 -4.89 2.44
CA LEU A 383 -68.15 -5.31 3.19
C LEU A 383 -68.31 -6.75 3.70
N PRO A 384 -67.23 -7.55 3.74
CA PRO A 384 -67.28 -8.91 4.23
C PRO A 384 -67.12 -8.92 5.75
N GLY A 385 -68.09 -9.52 6.45
CA GLY A 385 -68.00 -9.81 7.89
C GLY A 385 -67.88 -8.56 8.76
N THR A 386 -66.87 -8.54 9.63
CA THR A 386 -66.64 -7.51 10.66
C THR A 386 -65.77 -6.34 10.19
N LEU A 387 -65.29 -6.37 8.94
CA LEU A 387 -64.40 -5.33 8.41
C LEU A 387 -65.12 -3.98 8.31
N TYR A 388 -64.38 -2.90 8.60
CA TYR A 388 -64.83 -1.54 8.38
C TYR A 388 -63.80 -0.75 7.56
N LEU A 389 -64.29 0.30 6.89
CA LEU A 389 -63.46 1.18 6.07
C LEU A 389 -62.56 2.05 6.97
N MET A 390 -61.24 2.02 6.72
CA MET A 390 -60.25 2.85 7.39
C MET A 390 -59.62 3.89 6.44
N GLY A 391 -59.80 3.73 5.13
CA GLY A 391 -59.45 4.72 4.10
C GLY A 391 -60.57 5.71 3.82
N LYS A 392 -60.23 6.83 3.17
CA LYS A 392 -61.19 7.90 2.84
C LYS A 392 -62.31 7.47 1.88
N TYR A 393 -62.01 6.57 0.95
CA TYR A 393 -62.88 6.20 -0.16
C TYR A 393 -62.69 4.73 -0.57
N TYR A 394 -63.63 4.24 -1.37
CA TYR A 394 -63.44 3.11 -2.26
C TYR A 394 -62.89 3.65 -3.58
N TYR A 395 -61.81 3.05 -4.08
CA TYR A 395 -61.08 3.55 -5.24
C TYR A 395 -61.29 2.62 -6.43
N GLY A 396 -61.98 3.10 -7.47
CA GLY A 396 -62.09 2.41 -8.75
C GLY A 396 -60.88 2.73 -9.60
N LEU A 397 -60.17 1.71 -10.07
CA LEU A 397 -59.09 1.86 -11.03
C LEU A 397 -59.56 1.39 -12.41
N GLU A 398 -59.33 2.22 -13.42
CA GLU A 398 -59.70 1.97 -14.81
C GLU A 398 -58.49 2.16 -15.75
N PRO A 399 -58.48 1.49 -16.92
CA PRO A 399 -59.54 0.64 -17.47
C PRO A 399 -59.52 -0.80 -16.95
N GLU A 400 -60.70 -1.42 -16.90
CA GLU A 400 -60.86 -2.82 -16.53
C GLU A 400 -60.17 -3.75 -17.55
N GLY A 401 -59.65 -4.89 -17.07
CA GLY A 401 -58.94 -5.86 -17.89
C GLY A 401 -57.54 -5.43 -18.31
N ALA A 402 -57.01 -4.35 -17.73
CA ALA A 402 -55.63 -3.94 -17.94
C ALA A 402 -54.64 -5.02 -17.44
N GLU A 403 -53.64 -5.33 -18.26
CA GLU A 403 -52.56 -6.25 -17.94
C GLU A 403 -51.31 -5.45 -17.54
N ILE A 404 -50.78 -5.77 -16.36
CA ILE A 404 -49.64 -5.07 -15.75
C ILE A 404 -48.55 -6.07 -15.41
N ASN A 405 -47.32 -5.80 -15.88
CA ASN A 405 -46.15 -6.63 -15.59
C ASN A 405 -44.91 -5.76 -15.33
N PRO A 406 -44.21 -5.90 -14.18
CA PRO A 406 -44.45 -6.87 -13.11
C PRO A 406 -45.55 -6.45 -12.12
N TYR A 407 -45.69 -5.16 -11.83
CA TYR A 407 -46.73 -4.58 -10.96
C TYR A 407 -46.63 -3.06 -10.99
N VAL A 408 -47.69 -2.37 -10.57
CA VAL A 408 -47.65 -0.94 -10.22
C VAL A 408 -47.88 -0.78 -8.73
N ARG A 409 -47.44 0.35 -8.16
CA ARG A 409 -47.67 0.65 -6.73
C ARG A 409 -48.84 1.59 -6.58
N PHE A 410 -49.94 1.09 -6.03
CA PHE A 410 -51.08 1.90 -5.67
C PHE A 410 -50.94 2.40 -4.23
N SER A 411 -51.20 3.68 -3.99
CA SER A 411 -51.17 4.30 -2.66
C SER A 411 -52.39 5.17 -2.43
N MET A 412 -52.97 5.08 -1.24
CA MET A 412 -54.13 5.85 -0.81
C MET A 412 -53.94 6.44 0.60
N GLY A 413 -54.61 7.55 0.87
CA GLY A 413 -54.68 8.15 2.20
C GLY A 413 -55.62 7.41 3.16
N LEU A 414 -55.27 7.43 4.44
CA LEU A 414 -56.10 6.92 5.54
C LEU A 414 -56.85 8.06 6.25
N ASP A 415 -58.01 7.76 6.86
CA ASP A 415 -58.81 8.74 7.61
C ASP A 415 -58.29 9.00 9.03
N SER A 416 -57.54 8.05 9.59
CA SER A 416 -56.99 8.12 10.94
C SER A 416 -55.61 7.48 11.01
N SER A 417 -54.80 7.87 12.00
CA SER A 417 -53.47 7.27 12.21
C SER A 417 -53.59 5.77 12.48
N ILE A 418 -52.61 4.98 12.05
CA ILE A 418 -52.54 3.51 12.20
C ILE A 418 -52.53 3.01 13.68
N ARG A 419 -52.57 3.90 14.67
CA ARG A 419 -52.53 3.52 16.09
C ARG A 419 -53.75 2.70 16.50
N GLY A 420 -53.54 1.39 16.70
CA GLY A 420 -54.52 0.46 17.28
C GLY A 420 -55.34 -0.35 16.28
N ASN A 421 -55.22 -0.08 14.98
CA ASN A 421 -55.88 -0.81 13.91
C ASN A 421 -54.83 -1.20 12.87
N PHE A 422 -54.85 -2.43 12.38
CA PHE A 422 -53.91 -2.90 11.34
C PHE A 422 -54.60 -2.84 9.96
N PRO A 423 -54.64 -1.68 9.27
CA PRO A 423 -55.27 -1.59 7.97
C PRO A 423 -54.52 -2.43 6.94
N SER A 424 -55.28 -3.04 6.04
CA SER A 424 -54.76 -3.69 4.84
C SER A 424 -55.57 -3.28 3.62
N ILE A 425 -54.94 -3.30 2.44
CA ILE A 425 -55.65 -3.06 1.18
C ILE A 425 -56.36 -4.36 0.77
N TYR A 426 -57.62 -4.24 0.37
CA TYR A 426 -58.39 -5.31 -0.26
C TYR A 426 -58.80 -4.89 -1.67
N SER A 427 -58.90 -5.86 -2.57
CA SER A 427 -59.45 -5.73 -3.93
C SER A 427 -60.84 -6.37 -3.95
N TYR A 428 -61.81 -5.72 -4.57
CA TYR A 428 -63.16 -6.24 -4.74
C TYR A 428 -63.34 -6.86 -6.13
N ASP A 429 -63.66 -8.14 -6.18
CA ASP A 429 -64.06 -8.84 -7.39
C ASP A 429 -65.58 -8.69 -7.54
N GLU A 430 -66.02 -7.96 -8.58
CA GLU A 430 -67.44 -7.71 -8.84
C GLU A 430 -68.18 -9.00 -9.26
N ASP A 431 -67.55 -9.84 -10.09
CA ASP A 431 -68.13 -11.09 -10.60
C ASP A 431 -68.38 -12.09 -9.48
N ALA A 432 -67.41 -12.23 -8.57
CA ALA A 432 -67.52 -13.09 -7.40
C ALA A 432 -68.25 -12.41 -6.22
N SER A 433 -68.43 -11.09 -6.26
CA SER A 433 -68.89 -10.27 -5.13
C SER A 433 -68.09 -10.54 -3.84
N THR A 434 -66.77 -10.66 -3.96
CA THR A 434 -65.88 -10.98 -2.82
C THR A 434 -64.70 -10.02 -2.73
N TRP A 435 -64.19 -9.84 -1.51
CA TRP A 435 -62.95 -9.08 -1.27
C TRP A 435 -61.77 -10.01 -1.07
N THR A 436 -60.67 -9.71 -1.74
CA THR A 436 -59.40 -10.43 -1.61
C THR A 436 -58.36 -9.53 -0.97
N LEU A 437 -57.66 -10.04 0.05
CA LEU A 437 -56.57 -9.33 0.72
C LEU A 437 -55.39 -9.12 -0.23
N VAL A 438 -54.91 -7.88 -0.33
CA VAL A 438 -53.73 -7.50 -1.10
C VAL A 438 -52.59 -7.21 -0.15
N ASN A 439 -51.41 -7.75 -0.46
CA ASN A 439 -50.21 -7.49 0.33
C ASN A 439 -49.89 -5.99 0.32
N SER A 440 -49.96 -5.37 1.51
CA SER A 440 -49.94 -3.92 1.66
C SER A 440 -48.95 -3.49 2.75
N THR A 441 -48.40 -2.30 2.56
CA THR A 441 -47.41 -1.70 3.44
C THR A 441 -47.99 -0.38 3.98
N PRO A 442 -48.31 -0.31 5.27
CA PRO A 442 -48.76 0.91 5.92
C PRO A 442 -47.59 1.87 6.19
N SER A 443 -47.86 3.17 6.12
CA SER A 443 -46.98 4.30 6.44
C SER A 443 -47.81 5.35 7.17
N GLU A 444 -47.26 6.14 8.10
CA GLU A 444 -47.97 7.01 9.07
C GLU A 444 -49.46 7.31 8.80
N ASN A 445 -49.78 7.97 7.67
CA ASN A 445 -51.14 8.32 7.25
C ASN A 445 -51.55 7.77 5.86
N ARG A 446 -50.82 6.79 5.32
CA ARG A 446 -51.04 6.20 3.99
C ARG A 446 -50.87 4.69 4.02
N ILE A 447 -51.45 4.03 3.02
CA ILE A 447 -51.18 2.61 2.78
C ILE A 447 -50.89 2.42 1.29
N SER A 448 -50.02 1.46 0.98
CA SER A 448 -49.65 1.15 -0.40
C SER A 448 -49.61 -0.34 -0.66
N ALA A 449 -49.87 -0.76 -1.90
CA ALA A 449 -49.81 -2.14 -2.33
C ALA A 449 -49.21 -2.23 -3.74
N ARG A 450 -48.64 -3.40 -4.04
CA ARG A 450 -48.27 -3.78 -5.40
C ARG A 450 -49.46 -4.47 -6.03
N ILE A 451 -49.95 -3.95 -7.15
CA ILE A 451 -51.12 -4.48 -7.87
C ILE A 451 -50.74 -4.82 -9.30
N THR A 452 -51.40 -5.83 -9.87
CA THR A 452 -51.14 -6.35 -11.22
C THR A 452 -52.37 -6.28 -12.12
N ASN A 453 -53.48 -5.76 -11.60
CA ASN A 453 -54.74 -5.58 -12.28
C ASN A 453 -55.40 -4.29 -11.79
N PHE A 454 -56.38 -3.80 -12.54
CA PHE A 454 -57.26 -2.71 -12.11
C PHE A 454 -58.64 -3.25 -11.75
N SER A 455 -59.19 -2.71 -10.66
CA SER A 455 -60.37 -3.18 -9.94
C SER A 455 -60.75 -2.12 -8.90
N VAL A 456 -61.71 -2.41 -8.03
CA VAL A 456 -62.06 -1.57 -6.88
C VAL A 456 -61.20 -1.96 -5.67
N TYR A 457 -60.55 -0.97 -5.06
CA TYR A 457 -59.67 -1.17 -3.90
C TYR A 457 -60.11 -0.32 -2.72
N ALA A 458 -59.92 -0.83 -1.50
CA ALA A 458 -60.16 -0.08 -0.27
C ALA A 458 -59.18 -0.48 0.84
N ALA A 459 -58.88 0.46 1.74
CA ALA A 459 -58.17 0.17 2.99
C ALA A 459 -59.18 -0.21 4.07
N LEU A 460 -59.16 -1.48 4.48
CA LEU A 460 -60.07 -2.05 5.48
C LEU A 460 -59.29 -2.51 6.70
N ALA A 461 -59.95 -2.53 7.87
CA ALA A 461 -59.39 -3.04 9.11
C ALA A 461 -60.41 -3.90 9.86
N GLU A 462 -59.90 -4.85 10.64
CA GLU A 462 -60.71 -5.56 11.63
C GLU A 462 -60.94 -4.68 12.88
N PRO A 463 -62.10 -4.81 13.55
CA PRO A 463 -62.33 -4.13 14.81
C PRO A 463 -61.30 -4.61 15.84
N PRO A 464 -60.74 -3.70 16.66
CA PRO A 464 -59.74 -4.08 17.65
C PRO A 464 -60.35 -5.12 18.60
N ALA A 465 -59.74 -6.31 18.65
CA ALA A 465 -60.14 -7.35 19.58
C ALA A 465 -59.83 -6.88 21.01
N GLY A 466 -60.88 -6.64 21.81
CA GLY A 466 -60.71 -6.24 23.21
C GLY A 466 -60.06 -7.35 24.03
N VAL A 467 -58.78 -7.22 24.35
CA VAL A 467 -58.07 -8.16 25.23
C VAL A 467 -58.27 -7.72 26.68
N LYS A 468 -59.03 -8.49 27.48
CA LYS A 468 -59.05 -8.34 28.93
C LYS A 468 -57.80 -8.98 29.53
N LEU A 469 -56.84 -8.17 29.94
CA LEU A 469 -55.67 -8.61 30.71
C LEU A 469 -56.04 -8.68 32.21
N HIS A 470 -56.05 -9.89 32.77
CA HIS A 470 -56.04 -10.08 34.22
C HIS A 470 -54.60 -10.04 34.72
N VAL A 471 -54.25 -8.95 35.41
CA VAL A 471 -52.94 -8.79 36.07
C VAL A 471 -53.12 -9.13 37.54
N ASN A 472 -52.53 -10.25 37.97
CA ASN A 472 -52.40 -10.56 39.40
C ASN A 472 -51.17 -9.83 39.94
N LEU A 473 -51.40 -8.84 40.80
CA LEU A 473 -50.33 -8.18 41.55
C LEU A 473 -49.88 -9.12 42.68
N VAL A 474 -48.63 -9.58 42.60
CA VAL A 474 -47.99 -10.28 43.73
C VAL A 474 -47.40 -9.21 44.66
N PRO A 475 -47.69 -9.23 45.97
CA PRO A 475 -47.11 -8.27 46.91
C PRO A 475 -45.59 -8.44 47.01
N PRO A 476 -44.86 -7.39 47.42
CA PRO A 476 -43.40 -7.33 47.41
C PRO A 476 -42.70 -8.38 48.27
#